data_AF-A0A396GYE8-F1
#
_entry.id   AF-A0A396GYE8-F1
#
_cell.length_a   1.000
_cell.length_b   1.000
_cell.length_c   1.000
_cell.angle_alpha   90.00
_cell.angle_beta   90.00
_cell.angle_gamma   90.00
#
_symmetry.space_group_name_H-M   'P 1'
#
loop_
_entity.id
_entity.type
_entity.pdbx_description
1 polymer ?
#
loop_
_entity_poly.entity_id
_entity_poly.type
_entity_poly.pdbx_seq_one_letter_code
_entity_poly.pdbx_strand_id
1 'polypeptide(L)'
;MPNTLLRDISGAFRPGILTALVGVSGAGKTTLMDVLSGRKTSGYLEGSISISGYPKNQATFARISGYCEQNDIHSPNITVYESLLFSAWLRLSKEVDIETRKVCYYQTNFHV
;
A
#
# COMPACT_ATOMS: atom_id res chain seq x y z
N MET A 1 22.13 22.54 6.16
CA MET A 1 21.33 22.27 4.95
C MET A 1 20.39 21.10 5.26
N PRO A 2 19.10 21.14 4.89
CA PRO A 2 18.20 20.01 5.09
C PRO A 2 18.73 18.79 4.32
N ASN A 3 18.70 17.61 4.96
CA ASN A 3 19.17 16.38 4.34
C ASN A 3 18.12 15.90 3.33
N THR A 4 18.47 15.90 2.05
CA THR A 4 17.55 15.54 0.97
C THR A 4 17.59 14.03 0.75
N LEU A 5 16.48 13.34 1.06
CA LEU A 5 16.40 11.88 0.92
C LEU A 5 16.03 11.42 -0.49
N LEU A 6 15.23 12.21 -1.20
CA LEU A 6 14.76 11.96 -2.56
C LEU A 6 14.91 13.26 -3.35
N ARG A 7 15.39 13.17 -4.58
CA ARG A 7 15.67 14.35 -5.42
C ARG A 7 15.25 14.07 -6.85
N ASP A 8 14.46 14.99 -7.43
CA ASP A 8 14.09 15.03 -8.84
C ASP A 8 13.59 13.68 -9.40
N ILE A 9 12.70 13.01 -8.65
CA ILE A 9 12.14 11.71 -9.04
C ILE A 9 10.90 11.92 -9.90
N SER A 10 10.83 11.21 -11.02
CA SER A 10 9.64 11.10 -11.87
C SER A 10 9.38 9.64 -12.24
N GLY A 11 8.12 9.29 -12.46
CA GLY A 11 7.72 7.93 -12.81
C GLY A 11 6.21 7.80 -12.99
N ALA A 12 5.79 6.71 -13.65
CA ALA A 12 4.38 6.38 -13.84
C ALA A 12 4.17 4.87 -13.73
N PHE A 13 3.09 4.48 -13.07
CA PHE A 13 2.69 3.08 -12.91
C PHE A 13 1.43 2.83 -13.72
N ARG A 14 1.44 1.79 -14.56
CA ARG A 14 0.32 1.46 -15.44
C ARG A 14 -0.53 0.34 -14.83
N PRO A 15 -1.87 0.40 -14.96
CA PRO A 15 -2.74 -0.69 -14.55
C PRO A 15 -2.35 -2.01 -15.21
N GLY A 16 -2.38 -3.11 -14.45
CA GLY A 16 -2.06 -4.45 -14.94
C GLY A 16 -0.56 -4.75 -15.11
N ILE A 17 0.33 -3.81 -14.77
CA ILE A 17 1.78 -4.00 -14.88
C ILE A 17 2.41 -4.06 -13.50
N LEU A 18 3.09 -5.17 -13.20
CA LEU A 18 3.97 -5.26 -12.04
C LEU A 18 5.18 -4.36 -12.26
N THR A 19 5.35 -3.35 -11.41
CA THR A 19 6.51 -2.45 -11.45
C THR A 19 7.40 -2.71 -10.24
N ALA A 20 8.68 -2.98 -10.49
CA ALA A 20 9.66 -3.24 -9.44
C ALA A 20 10.56 -2.01 -9.22
N LEU A 21 10.78 -1.64 -7.95
CA LEU A 21 11.73 -0.60 -7.55
C LEU A 21 12.99 -1.28 -6.99
N VAL A 22 14.10 -1.19 -7.73
CA VAL A 22 15.36 -1.89 -7.41
C VAL A 22 16.48 -0.88 -7.20
N GLY A 23 17.37 -1.16 -6.25
CA GLY A 23 18.50 -0.31 -5.92
C GLY A 23 19.21 -0.74 -4.64
N VAL A 24 20.38 -0.19 -4.38
CA VAL A 24 21.21 -0.52 -3.19
C VAL A 24 20.52 -0.16 -1.87
N SER A 25 20.96 -0.76 -0.76
CA SER A 25 20.48 -0.36 0.57
C SER A 25 20.75 1.12 0.81
N GLY A 26 19.80 1.83 1.42
CA GLY A 26 19.89 3.28 1.64
C GLY A 26 19.56 4.17 0.43
N ALA A 27 19.28 3.60 -0.75
CA ALA A 27 18.93 4.39 -1.96
C ALA A 27 17.58 5.13 -1.89
N GLY A 28 16.84 5.05 -0.77
CA GLY A 28 15.56 5.73 -0.61
C GLY A 28 14.34 4.97 -1.16
N LYS A 29 14.46 3.67 -1.47
CA LYS A 29 13.35 2.85 -1.98
C LYS A 29 12.13 2.86 -1.05
N THR A 30 12.34 2.50 0.22
CA THR A 30 11.29 2.52 1.24
C THR A 30 10.76 3.93 1.45
N THR A 31 11.63 4.95 1.44
CA THR A 31 11.23 6.36 1.53
C THR A 31 10.30 6.78 0.39
N LEU A 32 10.60 6.38 -0.85
CA LEU A 32 9.74 6.67 -2.01
C LEU A 32 8.38 5.98 -1.87
N MET A 33 8.36 4.72 -1.43
CA MET A 33 7.14 3.95 -1.20
C MET A 33 6.29 4.55 -0.05
N ASP A 34 6.92 5.04 1.02
CA ASP A 34 6.24 5.73 2.13
C ASP A 34 5.64 7.08 1.70
N VAL A 35 6.31 7.81 0.81
CA VAL A 35 5.79 9.06 0.24
C VAL A 35 4.58 8.79 -0.66
N LEU A 36 4.70 7.81 -1.57
CA LEU A 36 3.60 7.44 -2.48
C LEU A 36 2.38 6.95 -1.68
N SER A 37 2.60 6.12 -0.66
CA SER A 37 1.54 5.66 0.25
C SER A 37 0.99 6.77 1.17
N GLY A 38 1.72 7.88 1.30
CA GLY A 38 1.40 8.99 2.19
C GLY A 38 1.52 8.62 3.67
N ARG A 39 2.40 7.68 3.99
CA ARG A 39 2.80 7.33 5.36
C ARG A 39 3.95 8.19 5.88
N LYS A 40 4.65 8.90 4.99
CA LYS A 40 5.68 9.86 5.38
C LYS A 40 5.04 11.09 6.04
N THR A 41 5.13 11.20 7.36
CA THR A 41 4.53 12.28 8.17
C THR A 41 5.51 13.40 8.55
N SER A 42 6.80 13.25 8.22
CA SER A 42 7.85 14.20 8.60
C SER A 42 8.73 14.61 7.43
N GLY A 43 9.19 15.86 7.46
CA GLY A 43 9.99 16.49 6.42
C GLY A 43 9.17 17.34 5.44
N TYR A 44 9.86 17.92 4.47
CA TYR A 44 9.25 18.69 3.40
C TYR A 44 9.05 17.79 2.18
N LEU A 45 7.83 17.79 1.64
CA LEU A 45 7.49 17.11 0.39
C LEU A 45 7.10 18.16 -0.63
N GLU A 46 7.80 18.18 -1.76
CA GLU A 46 7.51 19.05 -2.90
C GLU A 46 7.25 18.19 -4.14
N GLY A 47 6.48 18.74 -5.08
CA GLY A 47 6.07 18.08 -6.31
C GLY A 47 4.59 17.72 -6.33
N SER A 48 4.21 16.89 -7.30
CA SER A 48 2.82 16.47 -7.49
C SER A 48 2.73 14.97 -7.74
N ILE A 49 1.67 14.35 -7.19
CA ILE A 49 1.36 12.95 -7.41
C ILE A 49 -0.08 12.90 -7.92
N SER A 50 -0.30 12.16 -9.00
CA SER A 50 -1.63 11.95 -9.57
C SER A 50 -1.97 10.47 -9.64
N ILE A 51 -3.26 10.16 -9.51
CA ILE A 51 -3.82 8.82 -9.62
C ILE A 51 -4.93 8.90 -10.65
N SER A 52 -4.80 8.13 -11.73
CA SER A 52 -5.76 8.13 -12.85
C SER A 52 -6.03 9.53 -13.42
N GLY A 53 -5.02 10.41 -13.43
CA GLY A 53 -5.12 11.78 -13.94
C GLY A 53 -5.60 12.83 -12.91
N TYR A 54 -5.99 12.43 -11.70
CA TYR A 54 -6.44 13.35 -10.66
C TYR A 54 -5.38 13.55 -9.57
N PRO A 55 -5.28 14.74 -8.95
CA PRO A 55 -4.40 14.95 -7.81
C PRO A 55 -4.68 13.95 -6.68
N LYS A 56 -3.62 13.37 -6.12
CA LYS A 56 -3.73 12.40 -5.02
C LYS A 56 -4.36 13.04 -3.78
N ASN A 57 -5.51 12.53 -3.35
CA ASN A 57 -6.12 12.84 -2.07
C ASN A 57 -5.77 11.75 -1.04
N GLN A 58 -5.08 12.11 0.04
CA GLN A 58 -4.61 11.16 1.04
C GLN A 58 -5.75 10.37 1.72
N ALA A 59 -6.88 11.03 2.03
CA ALA A 59 -7.98 10.41 2.76
C ALA A 59 -8.68 9.32 1.94
N THR A 60 -8.79 9.52 0.62
CA THR A 60 -9.40 8.54 -0.28
C THR A 60 -8.38 7.49 -0.75
N PHE A 61 -7.10 7.87 -0.89
CA PHE A 61 -6.06 6.97 -1.37
C PHE A 61 -5.94 5.70 -0.52
N ALA A 62 -5.90 5.86 0.81
CA ALA A 62 -5.78 4.73 1.73
C ALA A 62 -6.94 3.72 1.63
N ARG A 63 -8.10 4.11 1.06
CA ARG A 63 -9.25 3.21 0.84
C ARG A 63 -9.15 2.39 -0.43
N ILE A 64 -8.37 2.84 -1.42
CA ILE A 64 -8.24 2.20 -2.73
C ILE A 64 -6.87 1.56 -2.96
N SER A 65 -5.94 1.74 -2.02
CA SER A 65 -4.58 1.18 -2.08
C SER A 65 -4.30 0.24 -0.91
N GLY A 66 -3.63 -0.88 -1.17
CA GLY A 66 -2.98 -1.68 -0.13
C GLY A 66 -1.51 -1.29 0.02
N TYR A 67 -1.01 -1.24 1.26
CA TYR A 67 0.42 -1.09 1.55
C TYR A 67 0.86 -2.23 2.47
N CYS A 68 1.80 -3.04 2.01
CA CYS A 68 2.43 -4.06 2.82
C CYS A 68 3.74 -3.49 3.37
N GLU A 69 3.89 -3.53 4.69
CA GLU A 69 5.10 -3.05 5.34
C GLU A 69 6.26 -4.03 5.14
N GLN A 70 7.49 -3.55 5.35
CA GLN A 70 8.69 -4.39 5.25
C GLN A 70 8.71 -5.48 6.35
N ASN A 71 8.06 -5.22 7.48
CA ASN A 71 7.90 -6.17 8.57
C ASN A 71 6.42 -6.57 8.68
N ASP A 72 6.15 -7.85 8.87
CA ASP A 72 4.79 -8.34 9.08
C ASP A 72 4.30 -7.99 10.48
N ILE A 73 3.12 -7.36 10.56
CA ILE A 73 2.44 -7.03 11.82
C ILE A 73 1.23 -7.95 11.94
N HIS A 74 1.38 -9.11 12.58
CA HIS A 74 0.30 -10.09 12.75
C HIS A 74 0.22 -10.52 14.21
N SER A 75 -0.97 -10.82 14.69
CA SER A 75 -1.14 -11.37 16.05
C SER A 75 -0.73 -12.85 16.03
N PRO A 76 0.13 -13.30 16.96
CA PRO A 76 0.57 -14.69 17.01
C PRO A 76 -0.53 -15.67 17.44
N ASN A 77 -1.65 -15.15 17.96
CA ASN A 77 -2.70 -15.95 18.58
C ASN A 77 -3.91 -16.19 17.67
N ILE A 78 -3.84 -15.77 16.40
CA ILE A 78 -4.91 -15.94 15.42
C ILE A 78 -4.40 -16.67 14.20
N THR A 79 -5.25 -17.49 13.60
CA THR A 79 -4.96 -18.18 12.36
C THR A 79 -4.96 -17.20 11.17
N VAL A 80 -4.35 -17.62 10.07
CA VAL A 80 -4.40 -16.88 8.79
C VAL A 80 -5.85 -16.63 8.36
N TYR A 81 -6.71 -17.63 8.53
CA TYR A 81 -8.14 -17.54 8.20
C TYR A 81 -8.84 -16.44 9.01
N GLU A 82 -8.64 -16.42 10.33
CA GLU A 82 -9.24 -15.40 11.21
C GLU A 82 -8.73 -14.00 10.90
N SER A 83 -7.43 -13.87 10.58
CA SER A 83 -6.82 -12.60 10.19
C SER A 83 -7.43 -12.02 8.90
N LEU A 84 -7.56 -12.86 7.88
CA LEU A 84 -8.17 -12.48 6.60
C LEU A 84 -9.65 -12.15 6.76
N LEU A 85 -10.39 -12.97 7.51
CA LEU A 85 -11.80 -12.74 7.79
C LEU A 85 -11.98 -11.39 8.52
N PHE A 86 -11.20 -11.14 9.56
CA PHE A 86 -11.22 -9.88 10.31
C PHE A 86 -10.96 -8.67 9.39
N SER A 87 -9.95 -8.74 8.52
CA SER A 87 -9.69 -7.69 7.53
C SER A 87 -10.86 -7.50 6.56
N ALA A 88 -11.47 -8.58 6.07
CA ALA A 88 -12.60 -8.52 5.14
C ALA A 88 -13.81 -7.81 5.77
N TRP A 89 -14.10 -8.10 7.05
CA TRP A 89 -15.19 -7.45 7.79
C TRP A 89 -14.99 -5.94 7.95
N LEU A 90 -13.75 -5.48 8.13
CA LEU A 90 -13.44 -4.06 8.34
C LEU A 90 -13.34 -3.26 7.03
N ARG A 91 -12.91 -3.89 5.93
CA ARG A 91 -12.60 -3.19 4.67
C ARG A 91 -13.71 -3.28 3.62
N LEU A 92 -14.54 -4.32 3.65
CA LEU A 92 -15.59 -4.51 2.65
C LEU A 92 -16.89 -3.78 3.04
N SER A 93 -17.61 -3.31 2.02
CA SER A 93 -18.93 -2.68 2.19
C SER A 93 -19.92 -3.63 2.87
N LYS A 94 -20.92 -3.09 3.58
CA LYS A 94 -22.03 -3.87 4.16
C LYS A 94 -22.86 -4.61 3.11
N GLU A 95 -22.84 -4.15 1.87
CA GLU A 95 -23.56 -4.74 0.74
C GLU A 95 -22.93 -6.03 0.21
N VAL A 96 -21.65 -6.30 0.53
CA VAL A 96 -20.99 -7.55 0.14
C VAL A 96 -21.60 -8.70 0.92
N ASP A 97 -22.06 -9.73 0.20
CA ASP A 97 -22.67 -10.90 0.80
C ASP A 97 -21.69 -11.67 1.70
N ILE A 98 -22.24 -12.49 2.59
CA ILE A 98 -21.47 -13.22 3.59
C ILE A 98 -20.58 -14.29 2.96
N GLU A 99 -20.99 -14.86 1.83
CA GLU A 99 -20.21 -15.90 1.14
C GLU A 99 -18.98 -15.28 0.48
N THR A 100 -19.15 -14.19 -0.28
CA THR A 100 -18.06 -13.43 -0.90
C THR A 100 -17.08 -12.89 0.15
N ARG A 101 -17.55 -12.48 1.33
CA ARG A 101 -16.68 -12.11 2.47
C ARG A 101 -15.80 -13.26 2.95
N LYS A 102 -16.31 -14.49 2.99
CA LYS A 102 -15.57 -15.69 3.38
C LYS A 102 -14.64 -16.17 2.26
N VAL A 103 -14.99 -15.90 0.99
CA VAL A 103 -14.21 -16.26 -0.20
C VAL A 103 -12.92 -15.44 -0.36
N CYS A 104 -12.76 -14.31 0.34
CA CYS A 104 -11.47 -13.60 0.45
C CYS A 104 -10.28 -14.48 0.92
N TYR A 105 -10.53 -15.74 1.32
CA TYR A 105 -9.54 -16.79 1.57
C TYR A 105 -8.99 -17.47 0.29
N TYR A 106 -9.81 -17.71 -0.74
CA TYR A 106 -9.41 -18.54 -1.90
C TYR A 106 -8.57 -17.79 -2.92
N GLN A 107 -8.70 -16.47 -2.98
CA GLN A 107 -8.01 -15.61 -3.96
C GLN A 107 -6.64 -15.09 -3.45
N THR A 108 -6.34 -15.33 -2.17
CA THR A 108 -5.05 -15.06 -1.49
C THR A 108 -4.22 -16.32 -1.31
N ASN A 109 -4.38 -17.32 -2.21
CA ASN A 109 -3.33 -18.33 -2.40
C ASN A 109 -2.08 -17.63 -2.97
N PHE A 110 -1.31 -17.02 -2.07
CA PHE A 110 0.09 -16.71 -2.29
C PHE A 110 0.79 -18.04 -2.53
N HIS A 111 0.93 -18.43 -3.78
CA HIS A 111 2.10 -19.18 -4.17
C HIS A 111 3.28 -18.22 -4.02
N VAL A 112 4.04 -18.43 -2.94
CA VAL A 112 5.39 -17.88 -2.78
C VAL A 112 6.27 -18.47 -3.86
#